data_AF-A0A1X0S5E3-F1
#
_entry.id   AF-A0A1X0S5E3-F1
#
_cell.length_a   1.000
_cell.length_b   1.000
_cell.length_c   1.000
_cell.angle_alpha   90.00
_cell.angle_beta   90.00
_cell.angle_gamma   90.00
#
_symmetry.space_group_name_H-M   'P 1'
#
loop_
_entity.id
_entity.type
_entity.pdbx_description
1 polymer ?
#
loop_
_entity_poly.entity_id
_entity_poly.type
_entity_poly.pdbx_seq_one_letter_code
_entity_poly.pdbx_strand_id
1 'polypeptide(L)'
;MRLIIRNDYDAVSEWVAHYIKERINQFGPTKSRPFVLGLPTGSSPLSTYKRLVEFYKEGKLSFKHVVTFNMDEYVGIPRSHKQSYYSFMWTNLFQHIDIPLENINFLNGNAPDLEAECARYEAEIAKYGGIELFIGGIGPDGHIAFNEPGSSLTSRTRVKTLAYETIIANARFFEGDITKVPKLALTVGVATVMDAREVCIIITGAHRSIALAKCVEEGINHMWTVSAIQMHPKGLIVCDEDATLELHVKTVKYFKSIEHVHQSLIGQENLGLQGELLSPKKIQRSVRLTREMMVRKLLNGELSPNDEEEEDEELELPKIYPSSSKKRRIDSSSSNNNNNNNNSNNSIAGSSSSSTSSRSSSNSNNNNNNNNNNNNNSMIQASGS
;
A
#
# COMPACT_ATOMS: atom_id res chain seq x y z
N MET A 1 8.15 4.12 -7.52
CA MET A 1 8.11 3.22 -6.35
C MET A 1 9.47 3.18 -5.66
N ARG A 2 9.54 2.66 -4.43
CA ARG A 2 10.77 2.26 -3.75
C ARG A 2 10.79 0.73 -3.60
N LEU A 3 11.96 0.11 -3.79
CA LEU A 3 12.19 -1.30 -3.48
C LEU A 3 13.34 -1.38 -2.47
N ILE A 4 13.04 -1.90 -1.28
CA ILE A 4 13.96 -2.00 -0.16
C ILE A 4 14.35 -3.46 -0.01
N ILE A 5 15.62 -3.77 -0.25
CA ILE A 5 16.16 -5.13 -0.19
C ILE A 5 16.91 -5.29 1.13
N ARG A 6 16.58 -6.32 1.89
CA ARG A 6 17.23 -6.71 3.15
C ARG A 6 17.75 -8.13 3.06
N ASN A 7 18.65 -8.50 3.95
CA ASN A 7 19.33 -9.78 3.87
C ASN A 7 18.37 -10.96 4.06
N ASP A 8 17.42 -10.83 4.98
CA ASP A 8 16.55 -11.90 5.42
C ASP A 8 15.19 -11.38 5.92
N TYR A 9 14.29 -12.33 6.23
CA TYR A 9 12.93 -12.08 6.71
C TYR A 9 12.87 -11.22 7.99
N ASP A 10 13.80 -11.41 8.93
CA ASP A 10 13.79 -10.65 10.18
C ASP A 10 14.25 -9.21 9.93
N ALA A 11 15.25 -9.00 9.07
CA ALA A 11 15.68 -7.67 8.66
C ALA A 11 14.59 -6.91 7.87
N VAL A 12 13.80 -7.61 7.04
CA VAL A 12 12.59 -7.03 6.42
C VAL A 12 11.60 -6.60 7.48
N SER A 13 11.31 -7.50 8.42
CA SER A 13 10.31 -7.28 9.47
C SER A 13 10.68 -6.13 10.41
N GLU A 14 11.95 -6.05 10.82
CA GLU A 14 12.49 -4.94 11.61
C GLU A 14 12.32 -3.62 10.87
N TRP A 15 12.67 -3.60 9.58
CA TRP A 15 12.59 -2.39 8.77
C TRP A 15 11.13 -1.91 8.61
N VAL A 16 10.20 -2.83 8.33
CA VAL A 16 8.77 -2.50 8.19
C VAL A 16 8.18 -2.02 9.51
N ALA A 17 8.51 -2.66 10.63
CA ALA A 17 8.05 -2.24 11.96
C ALA A 17 8.58 -0.85 12.32
N HIS A 18 9.86 -0.59 12.03
CA HIS A 18 10.45 0.74 12.17
C HIS A 18 9.74 1.78 11.29
N TYR A 19 9.45 1.44 10.03
CA TYR A 19 8.71 2.32 9.13
C TYR A 19 7.35 2.71 9.71
N ILE A 20 6.53 1.72 10.11
CA ILE A 20 5.22 1.95 10.71
C ILE A 20 5.32 2.84 11.95
N LYS A 21 6.25 2.53 12.86
CA LYS A 21 6.49 3.31 14.08
C LYS A 21 6.83 4.76 13.76
N GLU A 22 7.77 5.01 12.84
CA GLU A 22 8.15 6.37 12.46
C GLU A 22 7.01 7.11 11.76
N ARG A 23 6.24 6.46 10.87
CA ARG A 23 5.07 7.08 10.23
C ARG A 23 4.02 7.50 11.25
N ILE A 24 3.71 6.65 12.23
CA ILE A 24 2.78 6.99 13.31
C ILE A 24 3.32 8.15 14.15
N ASN A 25 4.57 8.08 14.60
CA ASN A 25 5.16 9.11 15.47
C ASN A 25 5.31 10.47 14.76
N GLN A 26 5.74 10.49 13.50
CA GLN A 26 5.84 11.71 12.69
C GLN A 26 4.47 12.31 12.38
N PHE A 27 3.46 11.46 12.16
CA PHE A 27 2.10 11.94 11.97
C PHE A 27 1.58 12.59 13.25
N GLY A 28 1.94 12.09 14.44
CA GLY A 28 1.50 12.62 15.73
C GLY A 28 -0.02 12.55 15.90
N PRO A 29 -0.61 11.34 15.91
CA PRO A 29 -2.06 11.18 15.91
C PRO A 29 -2.70 11.65 17.22
N THR A 30 -3.89 12.22 17.09
CA THR A 30 -4.73 12.66 18.20
C THR A 30 -6.12 12.06 18.05
N LYS A 31 -6.97 12.21 19.07
CA LYS A 31 -8.36 11.74 19.00
C LYS A 31 -9.14 12.33 17.81
N SER A 32 -8.90 13.60 17.45
CA SER A 32 -9.58 14.28 16.34
C SER A 32 -8.89 14.07 14.98
N ARG A 33 -7.66 13.56 14.98
CA ARG A 33 -6.89 13.24 13.77
C ARG A 33 -6.13 11.93 14.00
N PRO A 34 -6.83 10.78 13.93
CA PRO A 34 -6.19 9.49 14.13
C PRO A 34 -5.30 9.12 12.94
N PHE A 35 -4.34 8.23 13.18
CA PHE A 35 -3.56 7.61 12.11
C PHE A 35 -4.33 6.37 11.60
N VAL A 36 -4.68 6.34 10.32
CA VAL A 36 -5.46 5.23 9.73
C VAL A 36 -4.51 4.23 9.06
N LEU A 37 -4.50 3.00 9.55
CA LEU A 37 -3.55 1.94 9.17
C LEU A 37 -4.27 0.73 8.56
N GLY A 38 -3.96 0.42 7.30
CA GLY A 38 -4.37 -0.82 6.64
C GLY A 38 -3.44 -1.98 7.02
N LEU A 39 -3.99 -3.14 7.38
CA LEU A 39 -3.23 -4.28 7.92
C LEU A 39 -3.52 -5.62 7.20
N PRO A 40 -2.48 -6.42 6.88
CA PRO A 40 -2.64 -7.76 6.32
C PRO A 40 -2.67 -8.83 7.43
N THR A 41 -3.01 -10.06 7.05
CA THR A 41 -2.73 -11.25 7.86
C THR A 41 -1.66 -12.13 7.21
N GLY A 42 -1.57 -13.40 7.58
CA GLY A 42 -0.63 -14.36 7.00
C GLY A 42 0.75 -14.34 7.66
N SER A 43 1.69 -15.12 7.11
CA SER A 43 3.00 -15.33 7.73
C SER A 43 3.93 -14.12 7.63
N SER A 44 3.88 -13.38 6.52
CA SER A 44 4.79 -12.26 6.24
C SER A 44 4.79 -11.13 7.29
N PRO A 45 3.63 -10.66 7.80
CA PRO A 45 3.63 -9.59 8.80
C PRO A 45 3.90 -10.07 10.24
N LEU A 46 4.03 -11.38 10.51
CA LEU A 46 4.08 -11.89 11.88
C LEU A 46 5.24 -11.31 12.70
N SER A 47 6.45 -11.30 12.14
CA SER A 47 7.62 -10.76 12.86
C SER A 47 7.56 -9.23 12.94
N THR A 48 6.97 -8.57 11.94
CA THR A 48 6.64 -7.13 12.02
C THR A 48 5.72 -6.85 13.21
N TYR A 49 4.65 -7.63 13.42
CA TYR A 49 3.75 -7.46 14.56
C TYR A 49 4.42 -7.66 15.90
N LYS A 50 5.27 -8.69 16.05
CA LYS A 50 6.07 -8.90 17.26
C LYS A 50 6.89 -7.66 17.58
N ARG A 51 7.54 -7.08 16.57
CA ARG A 51 8.38 -5.90 16.74
C ARG A 51 7.58 -4.64 17.10
N LEU A 52 6.38 -4.46 16.54
CA LEU A 52 5.48 -3.37 16.94
C LEU A 52 5.04 -3.49 18.40
N VAL A 53 4.79 -4.72 18.88
CA VAL A 53 4.47 -4.98 20.29
C VAL A 53 5.65 -4.63 21.19
N GLU A 54 6.87 -4.95 20.78
CA GLU A 54 8.09 -4.56 21.51
C GLU A 54 8.23 -3.04 21.59
N PHE A 55 8.06 -2.31 20.48
CA PHE A 55 8.10 -0.84 20.49
C PHE A 55 7.05 -0.23 21.42
N TYR A 56 5.85 -0.82 21.49
CA TYR A 56 4.84 -0.40 22.45
C TYR A 56 5.29 -0.65 23.91
N LYS A 57 5.78 -1.85 24.22
CA LYS A 57 6.27 -2.20 25.56
C LYS A 57 7.48 -1.36 26.00
N GLU A 58 8.31 -0.93 25.05
CA GLU A 58 9.43 -0.01 25.26
C GLU A 58 9.00 1.46 25.40
N GLY A 59 7.72 1.78 25.24
CA GLY A 59 7.19 3.16 25.30
C GLY A 59 7.55 4.03 24.07
N LYS A 60 7.95 3.41 22.97
CA LYS A 60 8.37 4.08 21.72
C LYS A 60 7.24 4.24 20.70
N LEU A 61 6.10 3.58 20.92
CA LEU A 61 4.93 3.59 20.04
C LEU A 61 3.65 3.50 20.87
N SER A 62 2.60 4.20 20.47
CA SER A 62 1.25 4.07 21.02
C SER A 62 0.24 3.96 19.88
N PHE A 63 -0.75 3.10 20.08
CA PHE A 63 -1.86 2.85 19.18
C PHE A 63 -3.17 3.48 19.68
N LYS A 64 -3.13 4.25 20.78
CA LYS A 64 -4.30 4.92 21.37
C LYS A 64 -5.12 5.77 20.38
N HIS A 65 -4.44 6.35 19.39
CA HIS A 65 -5.05 7.17 18.34
C HIS A 65 -4.79 6.60 16.94
N VAL A 66 -4.61 5.29 16.84
CA VAL A 66 -4.55 4.55 15.58
C VAL A 66 -5.92 3.91 15.34
N VAL A 67 -6.37 3.95 14.09
CA VAL A 67 -7.55 3.25 13.57
C VAL A 67 -7.09 2.24 12.55
N THR A 68 -7.53 0.99 12.66
CA THR A 68 -7.09 -0.09 11.77
C THR A 68 -8.20 -0.59 10.87
N PHE A 69 -7.82 -0.96 9.65
CA PHE A 69 -8.66 -1.65 8.68
C PHE A 69 -7.91 -2.88 8.16
N ASN A 70 -8.46 -4.07 8.37
CA ASN A 70 -7.90 -5.30 7.83
C ASN A 70 -8.34 -5.54 6.38
N MET A 71 -7.47 -6.18 5.58
CA MET A 71 -7.70 -6.41 4.16
C MET A 71 -8.91 -7.31 3.85
N ASP A 72 -9.18 -8.29 4.69
CA ASP A 72 -10.08 -9.38 4.37
C ASP A 72 -10.57 -10.14 5.61
N GLU A 73 -11.61 -10.95 5.42
CA GLU A 73 -12.08 -11.97 6.36
C GLU A 73 -12.79 -13.09 5.57
N TYR A 74 -12.69 -14.33 6.05
CA TYR A 74 -13.41 -15.44 5.43
C TYR A 74 -14.92 -15.34 5.62
N VAL A 75 -15.68 -15.72 4.59
CA VAL A 75 -17.13 -15.81 4.69
C VAL A 75 -17.55 -17.10 5.37
N GLY A 76 -18.49 -17.01 6.31
CA GLY A 76 -19.09 -18.17 6.99
C GLY A 76 -18.23 -18.80 8.08
N ILE A 77 -17.06 -18.23 8.41
CA ILE A 77 -16.24 -18.69 9.53
C ILE A 77 -16.65 -17.96 10.82
N PRO A 78 -16.88 -18.63 11.96
CA PRO A 78 -17.15 -17.94 13.20
C PRO A 78 -16.01 -16.98 13.57
N ARG A 79 -16.33 -15.77 14.02
CA ARG A 79 -15.32 -14.76 14.42
C ARG A 79 -14.37 -15.24 15.52
N SER A 80 -14.82 -16.15 16.38
CA SER A 80 -14.01 -16.78 17.44
C SER A 80 -13.20 -18.00 16.96
N HIS A 81 -13.36 -18.42 15.71
CA HIS A 81 -12.62 -19.54 15.16
C HIS A 81 -11.14 -19.19 15.10
N LYS A 82 -10.27 -20.13 15.50
CA LYS A 82 -8.80 -19.91 15.58
C LYS A 82 -8.17 -19.42 14.28
N GLN A 83 -8.75 -19.81 13.14
CA GLN A 83 -8.29 -19.44 11.80
C GLN A 83 -9.04 -18.24 11.18
N SER A 84 -9.96 -17.61 11.91
CA SER A 84 -10.51 -16.32 11.47
C SER A 84 -9.43 -15.25 11.50
N TYR A 85 -9.50 -14.28 10.60
CA TYR A 85 -8.53 -13.19 10.55
C TYR A 85 -8.69 -12.24 11.73
N TYR A 86 -9.90 -12.12 12.28
CA TYR A 86 -10.10 -11.52 13.59
C TYR A 86 -9.26 -12.19 14.69
N SER A 87 -9.36 -13.51 14.84
CA SER A 87 -8.61 -14.24 15.88
C SER A 87 -7.10 -14.19 15.65
N PHE A 88 -6.66 -14.23 14.39
CA PHE A 88 -5.26 -14.03 14.02
C PHE A 88 -4.74 -12.68 14.53
N MET A 89 -5.42 -11.58 14.19
CA MET A 89 -4.96 -10.25 14.56
C MET A 89 -5.07 -9.98 16.06
N TRP A 90 -6.11 -10.49 16.70
CA TRP A 90 -6.24 -10.43 18.15
C TRP A 90 -5.06 -11.11 18.83
N THR A 91 -4.71 -12.33 18.38
CA THR A 91 -3.64 -13.13 18.97
C THR A 91 -2.27 -12.50 18.77
N ASN A 92 -1.99 -11.99 17.58
CA ASN A 92 -0.64 -11.57 17.17
C ASN A 92 -0.34 -10.08 17.38
N LEU A 93 -1.37 -9.24 17.56
CA LEU A 93 -1.17 -7.79 17.71
C LEU A 93 -2.10 -7.18 18.76
N PHE A 94 -3.42 -7.18 18.54
CA PHE A 94 -4.32 -6.25 19.24
C PHE A 94 -4.41 -6.45 20.75
N GLN A 95 -4.31 -7.68 21.25
CA GLN A 95 -4.35 -7.92 22.70
C GLN A 95 -3.07 -7.47 23.44
N HIS A 96 -2.01 -7.08 22.71
CA HIS A 96 -0.70 -6.76 23.28
C HIS A 96 -0.34 -5.27 23.23
N ILE A 97 -1.24 -4.42 22.71
CA ILE A 97 -1.04 -2.99 22.49
C ILE A 97 -2.22 -2.17 23.05
N ASP A 98 -2.07 -0.85 23.12
CA ASP A 98 -3.07 0.08 23.68
C ASP A 98 -4.11 0.60 22.66
N ILE A 99 -4.42 -0.18 21.62
CA ILE A 99 -5.43 0.21 20.62
C ILE A 99 -6.86 0.12 21.22
N PRO A 100 -7.71 1.15 21.08
CA PRO A 100 -9.10 1.07 21.49
C PRO A 100 -9.89 0.08 20.63
N LEU A 101 -10.81 -0.68 21.22
CA LEU A 101 -11.59 -1.70 20.50
C LEU A 101 -12.45 -1.10 19.39
N GLU A 102 -13.00 0.09 19.63
CA GLU A 102 -13.82 0.86 18.68
C GLU A 102 -13.03 1.32 17.45
N ASN A 103 -11.70 1.33 17.53
CA ASN A 103 -10.82 1.74 16.42
C ASN A 103 -10.39 0.55 15.54
N ILE A 104 -10.79 -0.68 15.89
CA ILE A 104 -10.46 -1.89 15.13
C ILE A 104 -11.61 -2.23 14.17
N ASN A 105 -11.34 -2.16 12.86
CA ASN A 105 -12.35 -2.42 11.84
C ASN A 105 -12.05 -3.71 11.06
N PHE A 106 -13.02 -4.62 11.04
CA PHE A 106 -13.01 -5.84 10.21
C PHE A 106 -14.22 -5.90 9.30
N LEU A 107 -14.05 -6.58 8.18
CA LEU A 107 -15.15 -7.09 7.37
C LEU A 107 -15.87 -8.19 8.16
N ASN A 108 -17.19 -8.12 8.23
CA ASN A 108 -18.01 -9.17 8.84
C ASN A 108 -18.36 -10.25 7.81
N GLY A 109 -17.53 -11.28 7.70
CA GLY A 109 -17.78 -12.43 6.83
C GLY A 109 -19.04 -13.26 7.15
N ASN A 110 -19.75 -12.96 8.24
CA ASN A 110 -21.04 -13.57 8.59
C ASN A 110 -22.21 -12.57 8.54
N ALA A 111 -22.04 -11.43 7.86
CA ALA A 111 -23.13 -10.49 7.66
C ALA A 111 -24.26 -11.15 6.84
N PRO A 112 -25.54 -10.84 7.13
CA PRO A 112 -26.66 -11.38 6.37
C PRO A 112 -26.67 -10.87 4.93
N ASP A 113 -26.19 -9.65 4.70
CA ASP A 113 -25.96 -9.06 3.40
C ASP A 113 -24.48 -8.69 3.27
N LEU A 114 -23.77 -9.48 2.47
CA LEU A 114 -22.33 -9.34 2.28
C LEU A 114 -21.98 -8.11 1.42
N GLU A 115 -22.83 -7.73 0.48
CA GLU A 115 -22.62 -6.57 -0.38
C GLU A 115 -22.80 -5.28 0.42
N ALA A 116 -23.83 -5.22 1.26
CA ALA A 116 -24.04 -4.12 2.19
C ALA A 116 -22.88 -3.99 3.21
N GLU A 117 -22.32 -5.11 3.68
CA GLU A 117 -21.15 -5.10 4.55
C GLU A 117 -19.90 -4.53 3.84
N CYS A 118 -19.67 -4.91 2.58
CA CYS A 118 -18.59 -4.33 1.79
C CYS A 118 -18.76 -2.81 1.59
N ALA A 119 -19.98 -2.36 1.28
CA ALA A 119 -20.29 -0.94 1.13
C ALA A 119 -20.13 -0.16 2.45
N ARG A 120 -20.55 -0.75 3.57
CA ARG A 120 -20.33 -0.19 4.91
C ARG A 120 -18.84 -0.03 5.18
N TYR A 121 -18.02 -1.03 4.86
CA TYR A 121 -16.58 -1.01 5.10
C TYR A 121 -15.90 0.14 4.34
N GLU A 122 -16.24 0.34 3.07
CA GLU A 122 -15.78 1.47 2.26
C GLU A 122 -16.22 2.82 2.84
N ALA A 123 -17.47 2.92 3.31
CA ALA A 123 -17.99 4.12 3.94
C ALA A 123 -17.25 4.43 5.26
N GLU A 124 -16.89 3.43 6.07
CA GLU A 124 -16.09 3.64 7.27
C GLU A 124 -14.68 4.15 6.93
N ILE A 125 -14.01 3.61 5.90
CA ILE A 125 -12.72 4.13 5.43
C ILE A 125 -12.86 5.60 5.02
N ALA A 126 -13.91 5.94 4.27
CA ALA A 126 -14.17 7.30 3.81
C ALA A 126 -14.44 8.28 4.97
N LYS A 127 -15.09 7.86 6.06
CA LYS A 127 -15.33 8.71 7.25
C LYS A 127 -14.05 9.20 7.90
N TYR A 128 -12.96 8.44 7.82
CA TYR A 128 -11.65 8.87 8.32
C TYR A 128 -10.83 9.64 7.27
N GLY A 129 -11.37 9.88 6.08
CA GLY A 129 -10.67 10.56 4.99
C GLY A 129 -9.65 9.67 4.27
N GLY A 130 -9.82 8.34 4.32
CA GLY A 130 -8.93 7.37 3.69
C GLY A 130 -7.81 6.85 4.59
N ILE A 131 -7.04 5.91 4.07
CA ILE A 131 -5.96 5.22 4.79
C ILE A 131 -4.65 6.01 4.64
N GLU A 132 -3.94 6.25 5.74
CA GLU A 132 -2.64 6.94 5.71
C GLU A 132 -1.53 6.01 5.22
N LEU A 133 -1.48 4.79 5.76
CA LEU A 133 -0.53 3.76 5.38
C LEU A 133 -1.24 2.42 5.26
N PHE A 134 -1.13 1.77 4.11
CA PHE A 134 -1.63 0.42 3.90
C PHE A 134 -0.46 -0.55 3.84
N ILE A 135 -0.40 -1.48 4.80
CA ILE A 135 0.54 -2.60 4.77
C ILE A 135 -0.13 -3.79 4.09
N GLY A 136 0.56 -4.40 3.14
CA GLY A 136 0.10 -5.59 2.43
C GLY A 136 1.15 -6.69 2.40
N GLY A 137 0.70 -7.93 2.22
CA GLY A 137 1.53 -9.02 1.70
C GLY A 137 1.04 -9.40 0.30
N ILE A 138 1.73 -10.36 -0.32
CA ILE A 138 1.26 -10.97 -1.57
C ILE A 138 1.23 -12.49 -1.51
N GLY A 139 0.33 -13.07 -2.28
CA GLY A 139 0.37 -14.48 -2.66
C GLY A 139 1.50 -14.80 -3.63
N PRO A 140 1.83 -16.10 -3.83
CA PRO A 140 2.81 -16.53 -4.83
C PRO A 140 2.39 -16.22 -6.29
N ASP A 141 1.11 -15.99 -6.52
CA ASP A 141 0.47 -15.52 -7.76
C ASP A 141 0.40 -13.97 -7.86
N GLY A 142 0.98 -13.25 -6.90
CA GLY A 142 0.99 -11.79 -6.84
C GLY A 142 -0.34 -11.14 -6.49
N HIS A 143 -1.29 -11.85 -5.88
CA HIS A 143 -2.50 -11.20 -5.38
C HIS A 143 -2.20 -10.24 -4.20
N ILE A 144 -2.85 -9.09 -4.17
CA ILE A 144 -2.97 -8.23 -2.97
C ILE A 144 -4.32 -8.54 -2.29
N ALA A 145 -4.33 -8.77 -0.97
CA ALA A 145 -5.52 -9.26 -0.26
C ALA A 145 -6.03 -10.56 -0.91
N PHE A 146 -7.34 -10.76 -1.08
CA PHE A 146 -7.87 -11.82 -1.94
C PHE A 146 -8.19 -11.33 -3.36
N ASN A 147 -7.47 -10.33 -3.89
CA ASN A 147 -7.61 -9.93 -5.30
C ASN A 147 -6.85 -10.90 -6.21
N GLU A 148 -7.41 -12.11 -6.33
CA GLU A 148 -6.92 -13.21 -7.17
C GLU A 148 -6.70 -12.78 -8.63
N PRO A 149 -5.86 -13.49 -9.40
CA PRO A 149 -5.63 -13.23 -10.82
C PRO A 149 -6.92 -13.03 -11.61
N GLY A 150 -6.94 -12.00 -12.45
CA GLY A 150 -8.10 -11.57 -13.23
C GLY A 150 -9.02 -10.56 -12.51
N SER A 151 -8.74 -10.23 -11.25
CA SER A 151 -9.47 -9.19 -10.52
C SER A 151 -9.24 -7.81 -11.13
N SER A 152 -10.31 -7.01 -11.27
CA SER A 152 -10.17 -5.63 -11.77
C SER A 152 -9.19 -4.82 -10.93
N LEU A 153 -8.27 -4.12 -11.59
CA LEU A 153 -7.31 -3.22 -10.92
C LEU A 153 -7.98 -1.97 -10.32
N THR A 154 -9.22 -1.68 -10.71
CA THR A 154 -10.05 -0.62 -10.12
C THR A 154 -11.13 -1.15 -9.19
N SER A 155 -11.02 -2.41 -8.75
CA SER A 155 -12.01 -3.05 -7.89
C SER A 155 -12.12 -2.37 -6.52
N ARG A 156 -13.33 -2.40 -5.96
CA ARG A 156 -13.64 -2.03 -4.57
C ARG A 156 -13.81 -3.27 -3.70
N THR A 157 -14.02 -3.03 -2.41
CA THR A 157 -14.35 -4.07 -1.43
C THR A 157 -15.53 -4.92 -1.91
N ARG A 158 -15.38 -6.25 -1.90
CA ARG A 158 -16.39 -7.18 -2.44
C ARG A 158 -16.24 -8.59 -1.88
N VAL A 159 -17.24 -9.42 -2.15
CA VAL A 159 -17.14 -10.88 -2.04
C VAL A 159 -16.23 -11.41 -3.15
N LYS A 160 -15.32 -12.31 -2.80
CA LYS A 160 -14.46 -12.99 -3.77
C LYS A 160 -14.41 -14.49 -3.50
N THR A 161 -14.56 -15.26 -4.57
CA THR A 161 -14.28 -16.71 -4.56
C THR A 161 -12.79 -16.94 -4.57
N LEU A 162 -12.32 -17.77 -3.66
CA LEU A 162 -10.91 -18.14 -3.55
C LEU A 162 -10.53 -19.04 -4.73
N ALA A 163 -9.34 -18.80 -5.29
CA ALA A 163 -8.77 -19.69 -6.29
C ALA A 163 -8.46 -21.07 -5.67
N TYR A 164 -8.44 -22.10 -6.50
CA TYR A 164 -8.17 -23.46 -6.03
C TYR A 164 -6.77 -23.57 -5.40
N GLU A 165 -5.78 -22.86 -5.94
CA GLU A 165 -4.43 -22.78 -5.36
C GLU A 165 -4.43 -22.14 -3.97
N THR A 166 -5.21 -21.07 -3.77
CA THR A 166 -5.41 -20.43 -2.46
C THR A 166 -6.04 -21.40 -1.45
N ILE A 167 -7.02 -22.20 -1.89
CA ILE A 167 -7.63 -23.24 -1.06
C ILE A 167 -6.58 -24.29 -0.63
N ILE A 168 -5.75 -24.77 -1.56
CA ILE A 168 -4.67 -25.72 -1.27
C ILE A 168 -3.65 -25.10 -0.30
N ALA A 169 -3.19 -23.88 -0.56
CA ALA A 169 -2.20 -23.20 0.26
C ALA A 169 -2.70 -22.96 1.69
N ASN A 170 -4.00 -22.70 1.86
CA ASN A 170 -4.60 -22.44 3.16
C ASN A 170 -5.04 -23.70 3.89
N ALA A 171 -5.18 -24.85 3.23
CA ALA A 171 -5.58 -26.11 3.85
C ALA A 171 -4.69 -26.51 5.04
N ARG A 172 -3.40 -26.13 5.04
CA ARG A 172 -2.48 -26.32 6.19
C ARG A 172 -2.99 -25.71 7.51
N PHE A 173 -3.83 -24.67 7.42
CA PHE A 173 -4.45 -24.03 8.59
C PHE A 173 -5.75 -24.73 9.03
N PHE A 174 -6.33 -25.55 8.16
CA PHE A 174 -7.58 -26.29 8.36
C PHE A 174 -7.33 -27.80 8.42
N GLU A 175 -6.34 -28.21 9.22
CA GLU A 175 -5.98 -29.63 9.45
C GLU A 175 -5.54 -30.39 8.19
N GLY A 176 -5.12 -29.67 7.14
CA GLY A 176 -4.76 -30.26 5.84
C GLY A 176 -5.98 -30.62 4.98
N ASP A 177 -7.20 -30.29 5.40
CA ASP A 177 -8.43 -30.65 4.71
C ASP A 177 -8.96 -29.48 3.87
N ILE A 178 -8.84 -29.60 2.55
CA ILE A 178 -9.33 -28.60 1.59
C ILE A 178 -10.84 -28.35 1.69
N THR A 179 -11.61 -29.31 2.19
CA THR A 179 -13.08 -29.21 2.29
C THR A 179 -13.52 -28.30 3.44
N LYS A 180 -12.64 -28.10 4.43
CA LYS A 180 -12.85 -27.21 5.58
C LYS A 180 -12.47 -25.76 5.30
N VAL A 181 -11.77 -25.49 4.20
CA VAL A 181 -11.35 -24.14 3.83
C VAL A 181 -12.57 -23.36 3.31
N PRO A 182 -12.86 -22.16 3.85
CA PRO A 182 -13.91 -21.29 3.31
C PRO A 182 -13.68 -21.00 1.82
N LYS A 183 -14.71 -21.10 1.00
CA LYS A 183 -14.62 -20.92 -0.46
C LYS A 183 -14.76 -19.45 -0.89
N LEU A 184 -15.26 -18.61 0.01
CA LEU A 184 -15.51 -17.20 -0.22
C LEU A 184 -14.81 -16.38 0.88
N ALA A 185 -14.39 -15.18 0.53
CA ALA A 185 -13.90 -14.16 1.46
C ALA A 185 -14.51 -12.81 1.11
N LEU A 186 -14.64 -11.94 2.12
CA LEU A 186 -14.76 -10.51 1.89
C LEU A 186 -13.36 -9.94 1.81
N THR A 187 -13.11 -9.06 0.85
CA THR A 187 -11.79 -8.48 0.66
C THR A 187 -11.89 -7.05 0.15
N VAL A 188 -10.99 -6.19 0.61
CA VAL A 188 -10.77 -4.86 0.02
C VAL A 188 -10.36 -4.99 -1.45
N GLY A 189 -10.78 -4.04 -2.27
CA GLY A 189 -10.41 -4.04 -3.69
C GLY A 189 -8.99 -3.54 -3.94
N VAL A 190 -8.48 -3.77 -5.15
CA VAL A 190 -7.18 -3.24 -5.57
C VAL A 190 -7.17 -1.71 -5.46
N ALA A 191 -8.23 -1.03 -5.93
CA ALA A 191 -8.33 0.42 -5.78
C ALA A 191 -8.50 0.86 -4.32
N THR A 192 -9.19 0.08 -3.48
CA THR A 192 -9.31 0.38 -2.05
C THR A 192 -7.93 0.44 -1.38
N VAL A 193 -7.01 -0.46 -1.74
CA VAL A 193 -5.61 -0.40 -1.27
C VAL A 193 -4.85 0.78 -1.89
N MET A 194 -4.99 0.98 -3.21
CA MET A 194 -4.28 2.03 -3.95
C MET A 194 -4.81 3.46 -3.69
N ASP A 195 -5.96 3.60 -3.02
CA ASP A 195 -6.47 4.90 -2.53
C ASP A 195 -5.76 5.36 -1.24
N ALA A 196 -4.98 4.48 -0.60
CA ALA A 196 -4.18 4.86 0.56
C ALA A 196 -3.16 5.95 0.19
N ARG A 197 -2.75 6.77 1.15
CA ARG A 197 -1.73 7.80 0.88
C ARG A 197 -0.36 7.17 0.67
N GLU A 198 -0.09 6.05 1.33
CA GLU A 198 1.13 5.24 1.21
C GLU A 198 0.77 3.76 1.21
N VAL A 199 1.43 2.97 0.36
CA VAL A 199 1.26 1.51 0.28
C VAL A 199 2.62 0.85 0.45
N CYS A 200 2.73 -0.06 1.41
CA CYS A 200 3.94 -0.84 1.70
C CYS A 200 3.63 -2.34 1.59
N ILE A 201 4.31 -3.02 0.66
CA ILE A 201 4.12 -4.45 0.39
C ILE A 201 5.32 -5.25 0.89
N ILE A 202 5.07 -6.26 1.71
CA ILE A 202 6.07 -7.18 2.27
C ILE A 202 6.16 -8.43 1.38
N ILE A 203 7.34 -8.71 0.84
CA ILE A 203 7.57 -9.86 -0.05
C ILE A 203 8.83 -10.61 0.41
N THR A 204 8.66 -11.80 0.99
CA THR A 204 9.79 -12.55 1.57
C THR A 204 9.80 -14.00 1.10
N GLY A 205 11.00 -14.52 0.84
CA GLY A 205 11.27 -15.91 0.48
C GLY A 205 11.17 -16.21 -1.01
N ALA A 206 11.93 -17.23 -1.44
CA ALA A 206 12.06 -17.63 -2.84
C ALA A 206 10.74 -17.99 -3.53
N HIS A 207 9.77 -18.52 -2.78
CA HIS A 207 8.44 -18.87 -3.31
C HIS A 207 7.61 -17.68 -3.82
N ARG A 208 8.09 -16.44 -3.67
CA ARG A 208 7.45 -15.21 -4.18
C ARG A 208 8.31 -14.44 -5.17
N SER A 209 9.46 -14.98 -5.56
CA SER A 209 10.40 -14.29 -6.45
C SER A 209 9.78 -13.97 -7.82
N ILE A 210 9.03 -14.92 -8.38
CA ILE A 210 8.29 -14.73 -9.64
C ILE A 210 7.30 -13.57 -9.48
N ALA A 211 6.50 -13.54 -8.42
CA ALA A 211 5.54 -12.47 -8.20
C ALA A 211 6.22 -11.09 -8.05
N LEU A 212 7.37 -11.02 -7.39
CA LEU A 212 8.16 -9.79 -7.31
C LEU A 212 8.65 -9.35 -8.69
N ALA A 213 9.19 -10.26 -9.50
CA ALA A 213 9.65 -9.96 -10.86
C ALA A 213 8.52 -9.46 -11.75
N LYS A 214 7.36 -10.14 -11.72
CA LYS A 214 6.14 -9.70 -12.40
C LYS A 214 5.66 -8.32 -11.95
N CYS A 215 5.83 -8.01 -10.66
CA CYS A 215 5.46 -6.71 -10.10
C CYS A 215 6.41 -5.58 -10.51
N VAL A 216 7.71 -5.83 -10.60
CA VAL A 216 8.73 -4.78 -10.72
C VAL A 216 9.21 -4.60 -12.17
N GLU A 217 9.34 -5.69 -12.93
CA GLU A 217 10.00 -5.68 -14.25
C GLU A 217 9.02 -5.83 -15.42
N GLU A 218 7.83 -6.38 -15.18
CA GLU A 218 6.78 -6.47 -16.19
C GLU A 218 5.75 -5.34 -16.10
N GLY A 219 4.85 -5.27 -17.08
CA GLY A 219 3.81 -4.25 -17.14
C GLY A 219 2.65 -4.51 -16.17
N ILE A 220 1.87 -3.45 -15.92
CA ILE A 220 0.64 -3.51 -15.13
C ILE A 220 -0.32 -4.54 -15.73
N ASN A 221 -0.71 -5.53 -14.94
CA ASN A 221 -1.51 -6.67 -15.40
C ASN A 221 -2.42 -7.19 -14.27
N HIS A 222 -3.71 -7.36 -14.57
CA HIS A 222 -4.69 -7.88 -13.62
C HIS A 222 -4.48 -9.36 -13.23
N MET A 223 -3.61 -10.09 -13.93
CA MET A 223 -3.16 -11.42 -13.53
C MET A 223 -2.15 -11.39 -12.38
N TRP A 224 -1.50 -10.25 -12.16
CA TRP A 224 -0.55 -9.99 -11.07
C TRP A 224 -0.96 -8.70 -10.38
N THR A 225 -2.02 -8.74 -9.57
CA THR A 225 -2.70 -7.52 -9.11
C THR A 225 -1.80 -6.59 -8.30
N VAL A 226 -0.73 -7.11 -7.69
CA VAL A 226 0.34 -6.30 -7.07
C VAL A 226 0.99 -5.30 -8.03
N SER A 227 1.05 -5.58 -9.32
CA SER A 227 1.60 -4.68 -10.35
C SER A 227 0.88 -3.32 -10.40
N ALA A 228 -0.34 -3.20 -9.87
CA ALA A 228 -1.03 -1.92 -9.70
C ALA A 228 -0.24 -0.89 -8.87
N ILE A 229 0.65 -1.35 -7.98
CA ILE A 229 1.52 -0.47 -7.19
C ILE A 229 2.45 0.39 -8.05
N GLN A 230 2.72 -0.01 -9.30
CA GLN A 230 3.48 0.80 -10.25
C GLN A 230 2.83 2.16 -10.52
N MET A 231 1.51 2.25 -10.42
CA MET A 231 0.74 3.49 -10.60
C MET A 231 0.58 4.29 -9.30
N HIS A 232 0.96 3.72 -8.15
CA HIS A 232 0.75 4.35 -6.87
C HIS A 232 1.81 5.45 -6.60
N PRO A 233 1.43 6.68 -6.24
CA PRO A 233 2.37 7.81 -6.10
C PRO A 233 3.41 7.58 -4.99
N LYS A 234 3.05 6.78 -3.97
CA LYS A 234 3.94 6.42 -2.86
C LYS A 234 3.95 4.90 -2.62
N GLY A 235 4.21 4.13 -3.67
CA GLY A 235 4.36 2.68 -3.59
C GLY A 235 5.73 2.26 -3.06
N LEU A 236 5.74 1.37 -2.08
CA LEU A 236 6.92 0.83 -1.40
C LEU A 236 6.83 -0.69 -1.35
N ILE A 237 7.91 -1.37 -1.72
CA ILE A 237 8.08 -2.81 -1.57
C ILE A 237 9.28 -3.04 -0.66
N VAL A 238 9.14 -3.94 0.31
CA VAL A 238 10.23 -4.38 1.19
C VAL A 238 10.36 -5.88 1.06
N CYS A 239 11.56 -6.35 0.68
CA CYS A 239 11.81 -7.75 0.40
C CYS A 239 13.15 -8.24 0.93
N ASP A 240 13.27 -9.55 1.10
CA ASP A 240 14.54 -10.21 1.40
C ASP A 240 15.31 -10.55 0.11
N GLU A 241 16.57 -10.98 0.21
CA GLU A 241 17.37 -11.38 -0.95
C GLU A 241 16.72 -12.56 -1.70
N ASP A 242 16.14 -13.52 -0.99
CA ASP A 242 15.49 -14.70 -1.57
C ASP A 242 14.30 -14.32 -2.48
N ALA A 243 13.55 -13.28 -2.14
CA ALA A 243 12.48 -12.78 -3.00
C ALA A 243 13.02 -12.14 -4.29
N THR A 244 14.32 -11.83 -4.40
CA THR A 244 14.90 -11.19 -5.59
C THR A 244 15.45 -12.15 -6.64
N LEU A 245 15.36 -13.48 -6.42
CA LEU A 245 15.99 -14.49 -7.27
C LEU A 245 15.60 -14.44 -8.76
N GLU A 246 14.40 -13.94 -9.07
CA GLU A 246 13.89 -13.82 -10.46
C GLU A 246 14.03 -12.39 -11.01
N LEU A 247 14.62 -11.46 -10.26
CA LEU A 247 14.91 -10.11 -10.74
C LEU A 247 16.22 -10.08 -11.53
N HIS A 248 16.31 -9.18 -12.52
CA HIS A 248 17.59 -8.90 -13.15
C HIS A 248 18.58 -8.31 -12.13
N VAL A 249 19.84 -8.73 -12.25
CA VAL A 249 20.97 -8.20 -11.45
C VAL A 249 21.04 -6.66 -11.52
N LYS A 250 20.75 -6.08 -12.69
CA LYS A 250 20.75 -4.63 -12.89
C LYS A 250 19.67 -3.94 -12.04
N THR A 251 18.49 -4.54 -11.91
CA THR A 251 17.37 -4.02 -11.10
C THR A 251 17.73 -4.03 -9.62
N VAL A 252 18.27 -5.14 -9.12
CA VAL A 252 18.72 -5.26 -7.72
C VAL A 252 19.82 -4.23 -7.42
N LYS A 253 20.83 -4.11 -8.28
CA LYS A 253 21.91 -3.12 -8.12
C LYS A 253 21.40 -1.68 -8.14
N TYR A 254 20.45 -1.37 -9.02
CA TYR A 254 19.84 -0.04 -9.11
C TYR A 254 19.16 0.36 -7.80
N PHE A 255 18.29 -0.50 -7.25
CA PHE A 255 17.56 -0.18 -6.02
C PHE A 255 18.46 -0.16 -4.78
N LYS A 256 19.45 -1.06 -4.67
CA LYS A 256 20.47 -0.99 -3.61
C LYS A 256 21.27 0.32 -3.68
N SER A 257 21.64 0.75 -4.89
CA SER A 257 22.36 2.01 -5.09
C SER A 257 21.52 3.23 -4.71
N ILE A 258 20.25 3.29 -5.12
CA ILE A 258 19.36 4.40 -4.77
C ILE A 258 19.12 4.49 -3.27
N GLU A 259 18.89 3.36 -2.61
CA GLU A 259 18.70 3.33 -1.16
C GLU A 259 19.96 3.81 -0.42
N HIS A 260 21.15 3.44 -0.88
CA HIS A 260 22.40 3.96 -0.33
C HIS A 260 22.51 5.49 -0.46
N VAL A 261 22.16 6.03 -1.64
CA VAL A 261 22.14 7.49 -1.85
C VAL A 261 21.12 8.16 -0.93
N HIS A 262 19.91 7.61 -0.80
CA HIS A 262 18.90 8.13 0.12
C HIS A 262 19.42 8.18 1.56
N GLN A 263 20.00 7.08 2.05
CA GLN A 263 20.56 7.03 3.41
C GLN A 263 21.69 8.04 3.61
N SER A 264 22.52 8.28 2.58
CA SER A 264 23.58 9.30 2.66
C SER A 264 23.04 10.73 2.74
N LEU A 265 21.85 10.99 2.18
CA LEU A 265 21.24 12.32 2.13
C LEU A 265 20.45 12.66 3.39
N ILE A 266 19.70 11.70 3.93
CA ILE A 266 18.75 11.96 5.03
C ILE A 266 19.01 11.11 6.27
N GLY A 267 20.06 10.28 6.30
CA GLY A 267 20.33 9.38 7.42
C GLY A 267 19.55 8.06 7.32
N GLN A 268 20.04 7.04 8.01
CA GLN A 268 19.43 5.70 8.01
C GLN A 268 18.11 5.66 8.80
N GLU A 269 17.91 6.63 9.69
CA GLU A 269 16.74 6.78 10.53
C GLU A 269 15.54 7.42 9.80
N ASN A 270 15.75 8.15 8.71
CA ASN A 270 14.68 8.84 7.98
C ASN A 270 14.13 7.98 6.84
N LEU A 271 13.29 7.01 7.20
CA LEU A 271 12.79 6.01 6.27
C LEU A 271 11.72 6.53 5.29
N GLY A 272 11.06 7.65 5.57
CA GLY A 272 9.89 8.15 4.83
C GLY A 272 10.17 9.15 3.71
N LEU A 273 11.43 9.56 3.50
CA LEU A 273 11.78 10.74 2.67
C LEU A 273 10.99 12.01 3.05
N GLN A 274 10.41 12.05 4.25
CA GLN A 274 9.61 13.16 4.76
C GLN A 274 10.39 13.87 5.85
N GLY A 275 10.48 15.18 5.70
CA GLY A 275 11.47 16.06 6.31
C GLY A 275 11.98 16.94 5.18
N GLU A 276 12.09 18.26 5.41
CA GLU A 276 12.68 19.13 4.38
C GLU A 276 14.03 18.49 4.01
N LEU A 277 14.25 18.14 2.74
CA LEU A 277 15.57 17.72 2.23
C LEU A 277 16.69 18.76 2.55
N LEU A 278 16.29 19.88 3.15
CA LEU A 278 17.04 21.08 3.46
C LEU A 278 16.85 21.57 4.92
N SER A 279 16.22 20.82 5.83
CA SER A 279 16.04 21.30 7.21
C SER A 279 17.39 21.28 7.94
N PRO A 280 17.95 22.42 8.37
CA PRO A 280 19.28 22.46 9.01
C PRO A 280 19.29 21.85 10.42
N LYS A 281 18.13 21.49 10.97
CA LYS A 281 18.00 21.11 12.38
C LYS A 281 18.27 19.62 12.55
N LYS A 282 19.53 19.32 12.89
CA LYS A 282 20.14 18.01 13.26
C LYS A 282 21.01 17.35 12.20
N ILE A 283 21.69 18.12 11.36
CA ILE A 283 22.88 17.60 10.70
C ILE A 283 24.02 17.63 11.75
N GLN A 284 24.44 16.47 12.24
CA GLN A 284 25.70 16.36 13.01
C GLN A 284 26.81 17.01 12.19
N ARG A 285 27.64 17.84 12.84
CA ARG A 285 28.68 18.68 12.21
C ARG A 285 29.57 17.91 11.22
N SER A 286 29.77 16.60 11.43
CA SER A 286 30.48 15.68 10.53
C SER A 286 29.80 15.50 9.17
N VAL A 287 28.48 15.37 9.11
CA VAL A 287 27.72 15.13 7.87
C VAL A 287 27.66 16.38 6.99
N ARG A 288 27.67 17.58 7.60
CA ARG A 288 27.75 18.85 6.84
C ARG A 288 29.08 18.99 6.11
N LEU A 289 30.19 18.67 6.77
CA LEU A 289 31.54 18.69 6.20
C LEU A 289 31.66 17.69 5.04
N THR A 290 31.18 16.45 5.22
CA THR A 290 31.18 15.45 4.15
C THR A 290 30.35 15.90 2.95
N ARG A 291 29.18 16.52 3.18
CA ARG A 291 28.30 17.02 2.12
C ARG A 291 28.92 18.19 1.33
N GLU A 292 29.51 19.17 2.00
CA GLU A 292 30.18 20.28 1.32
C GLU A 292 31.38 19.78 0.50
N MET A 293 32.16 18.84 1.02
CA MET A 293 33.24 18.20 0.27
C MET A 293 32.73 17.38 -0.92
N MET A 294 31.64 16.61 -0.76
CA MET A 294 31.10 15.76 -1.83
C MET A 294 30.46 16.58 -2.94
N VAL A 295 29.72 17.64 -2.60
CA VAL A 295 29.16 18.59 -3.57
C VAL A 295 30.27 19.35 -4.29
N ARG A 296 31.32 19.80 -3.58
CA ARG A 296 32.50 20.41 -4.20
C ARG A 296 33.24 19.44 -5.13
N LYS A 297 33.37 18.16 -4.75
CA LYS A 297 34.01 17.11 -5.55
C LYS A 297 33.21 16.78 -6.82
N LEU A 298 31.88 16.82 -6.75
CA LEU A 298 30.99 16.62 -7.90
C LEU A 298 30.96 17.83 -8.84
N LEU A 299 31.11 19.05 -8.32
CA LEU A 299 31.08 20.28 -9.11
C LEU A 299 32.43 20.61 -9.76
N ASN A 300 33.55 20.31 -9.11
CA ASN A 300 34.87 20.82 -9.52
C ASN A 300 35.83 19.79 -10.10
N GLY A 301 35.48 18.50 -10.20
CA GLY A 301 36.29 17.48 -10.87
C GLY A 301 37.73 17.38 -10.35
N GLU A 302 37.93 16.59 -9.30
CA GLU A 302 39.23 16.15 -8.71
C GLU A 302 40.32 17.22 -8.46
N LEU A 303 40.57 17.51 -7.17
CA LEU A 303 41.83 18.11 -6.71
C LEU A 303 42.71 17.05 -6.05
N SER A 304 44.01 17.15 -6.35
CA SER A 304 45.13 16.33 -5.83
C SER A 304 45.25 16.43 -4.30
N PRO A 305 45.69 15.37 -3.61
CA PRO A 305 45.83 15.37 -2.16
C PRO A 305 47.14 16.07 -1.78
N ASN A 306 47.11 17.36 -1.41
CA ASN A 306 48.26 18.00 -0.74
C ASN A 306 47.97 19.36 -0.07
N ASP A 307 46.74 19.62 0.39
CA ASP A 307 46.48 20.82 1.21
C ASP A 307 45.83 20.38 2.54
N GLU A 308 46.67 19.94 3.48
CA GLU A 308 46.36 20.01 4.91
C GLU A 308 46.93 21.33 5.45
N GLU A 309 46.16 21.98 6.32
CA GLU A 309 46.49 23.18 7.11
C GLU A 309 46.40 24.55 6.42
N GLU A 310 45.19 25.13 6.41
CA GLU A 310 45.01 26.58 6.66
C GLU A 310 43.81 26.79 7.60
N GLU A 311 44.10 27.22 8.83
CA GLU A 311 43.16 28.01 9.63
C GLU A 311 43.04 29.37 8.95
N ASP A 312 41.81 29.85 8.65
CA ASP A 312 41.38 31.22 8.98
C ASP A 312 39.99 31.63 8.47
N GLU A 313 39.41 32.51 9.28
CA GLU A 313 38.43 33.58 9.01
C GLU A 313 36.96 33.25 8.62
N GLU A 314 36.06 33.75 9.47
CA GLU A 314 34.62 33.87 9.24
C GLU A 314 34.35 34.86 8.10
N LEU A 315 34.33 34.36 6.86
CA LEU A 315 33.97 35.14 5.67
C LEU A 315 32.47 35.46 5.66
N GLU A 316 32.12 36.74 5.83
CA GLU A 316 30.78 37.26 5.56
C GLU A 316 30.40 37.01 4.09
N LEU A 317 29.25 36.37 3.88
CA LEU A 317 28.69 36.15 2.55
C LEU A 317 28.37 37.50 1.86
N PRO A 318 28.76 37.70 0.58
CA PRO A 318 28.41 38.91 -0.13
C PRO A 318 26.89 39.02 -0.33
N LYS A 319 26.33 40.19 0.03
CA LYS A 319 24.93 40.55 -0.23
C LYS A 319 24.69 40.69 -1.74
N ILE A 320 24.28 39.61 -2.39
CA ILE A 320 23.71 39.67 -3.73
C ILE A 320 22.22 39.93 -3.56
N TYR A 321 21.82 41.21 -3.51
CA TYR A 321 20.60 41.81 -4.09
C TYR A 321 20.50 43.26 -3.57
N PRO A 322 20.38 44.28 -4.44
CA PRO A 322 20.20 45.66 -3.99
C PRO A 322 18.82 45.85 -3.36
N SER A 323 18.81 46.45 -2.17
CA SER A 323 17.62 46.90 -1.46
C SER A 323 16.93 48.03 -2.25
N SER A 324 15.69 47.81 -2.67
CA SER A 324 14.83 48.88 -3.18
C SER A 324 13.77 49.23 -2.13
N SER A 325 14.18 50.01 -1.14
CA SER A 325 13.28 50.80 -0.31
C SER A 325 12.87 52.07 -1.07
N LYS A 326 11.75 52.03 -1.78
CA LYS A 326 10.95 53.24 -2.08
C LYS A 326 9.55 53.07 -1.51
N LYS A 327 9.37 53.60 -0.29
CA LYS A 327 8.09 54.06 0.23
C LYS A 327 7.46 55.01 -0.81
N ARG A 328 6.30 54.66 -1.37
CA ARG A 328 5.33 55.65 -1.82
C ARG A 328 4.09 55.53 -0.95
N ARG A 329 3.85 56.59 -0.17
CA ARG A 329 2.55 56.94 0.40
C ARG A 329 1.54 57.07 -0.74
N ILE A 330 0.34 56.56 -0.55
CA ILE A 330 -0.85 57.09 -1.19
C ILE A 330 -1.90 57.23 -0.08
N ASP A 331 -2.20 58.50 0.22
CA ASP A 331 -3.33 58.93 1.03
C ASP A 331 -4.63 58.84 0.21
N SER A 332 -5.73 58.77 0.97
CA SER A 332 -7.13 58.78 0.57
C SER A 332 -7.58 59.99 -0.26
N SER A 333 -8.41 59.76 -1.28
CA SER A 333 -9.55 60.58 -1.73
C SER A 333 -10.31 59.78 -2.80
N SER A 334 -11.55 59.34 -2.57
CA SER A 334 -12.79 60.08 -2.84
C SER A 334 -12.85 60.72 -4.22
N SER A 335 -13.56 60.09 -5.17
CA SER A 335 -14.60 60.72 -5.99
C SER A 335 -15.22 59.76 -7.01
N ASN A 336 -16.55 59.84 -7.08
CA ASN A 336 -17.49 59.38 -8.09
C ASN A 336 -16.99 59.48 -9.55
N ASN A 337 -17.35 58.51 -10.40
CA ASN A 337 -18.43 58.76 -11.37
C ASN A 337 -18.86 57.51 -12.17
N ASN A 338 -20.18 57.43 -12.29
CA ASN A 338 -21.04 56.71 -13.21
C ASN A 338 -20.51 56.52 -14.65
N ASN A 339 -20.77 55.35 -15.23
CA ASN A 339 -21.71 55.13 -16.35
C ASN A 339 -21.48 53.72 -16.93
N ASN A 340 -22.44 52.81 -16.80
CA ASN A 340 -23.59 52.59 -17.68
C ASN A 340 -23.28 51.77 -18.95
N ASN A 341 -24.14 50.76 -19.10
CA ASN A 341 -24.68 50.18 -20.34
C ASN A 341 -23.97 49.00 -21.03
N ASN A 342 -24.61 47.85 -20.78
CA ASN A 342 -25.45 47.10 -21.73
C ASN A 342 -24.82 46.10 -22.71
N ASN A 343 -25.48 44.93 -22.66
CA ASN A 343 -25.91 44.07 -23.76
C ASN A 343 -24.82 43.28 -24.50
N SER A 344 -25.01 42.02 -24.88
CA SER A 344 -26.22 41.21 -24.98
C SER A 344 -25.86 39.76 -25.30
N ASN A 345 -26.68 38.85 -24.78
CA ASN A 345 -27.26 37.65 -25.42
C ASN A 345 -26.59 37.06 -26.67
N ASN A 346 -26.42 35.73 -26.66
CA ASN A 346 -27.24 34.89 -27.55
C ASN A 346 -27.41 33.47 -27.00
N SER A 347 -28.68 33.11 -26.85
CA SER A 347 -29.23 31.76 -26.83
C SER A 347 -29.28 31.21 -28.27
N ILE A 348 -29.38 29.88 -28.42
CA ILE A 348 -30.34 29.21 -29.32
C ILE A 348 -30.39 27.73 -28.93
N ALA A 349 -31.62 27.24 -28.88
CA ALA A 349 -32.05 25.87 -28.63
C ALA A 349 -32.44 25.16 -29.95
N GLY A 350 -32.60 23.84 -29.88
CA GLY A 350 -33.36 23.02 -30.82
C GLY A 350 -32.56 21.81 -31.30
N SER A 351 -33.10 20.60 -31.48
CA SER A 351 -34.43 20.05 -31.26
C SER A 351 -34.39 18.57 -31.67
N SER A 352 -35.05 17.70 -30.89
CA SER A 352 -35.86 16.50 -31.25
C SER A 352 -35.46 15.53 -32.39
N SER A 353 -35.45 14.22 -32.06
CA SER A 353 -36.25 13.10 -32.64
C SER A 353 -35.70 11.78 -32.08
N SER A 354 -36.40 10.91 -31.34
CA SER A 354 -37.59 10.07 -31.61
C SER A 354 -37.44 9.07 -32.76
N SER A 355 -37.16 7.81 -32.42
CA SER A 355 -37.64 6.65 -33.19
C SER A 355 -37.80 5.43 -32.29
N THR A 356 -39.02 5.20 -31.84
CA THR A 356 -39.56 3.91 -31.43
C THR A 356 -39.88 3.08 -32.68
N SER A 357 -39.51 1.80 -32.71
CA SER A 357 -40.17 0.82 -33.57
C SER A 357 -40.22 -0.53 -32.87
N SER A 358 -41.43 -0.91 -32.49
CA SER A 358 -41.88 -2.24 -32.11
C SER A 358 -42.23 -3.06 -33.35
N ARG A 359 -41.94 -4.37 -33.31
CA ARG A 359 -42.55 -5.51 -34.05
C ARG A 359 -41.55 -6.67 -33.97
N SER A 360 -41.90 -7.95 -33.92
CA SER A 360 -43.10 -8.71 -33.57
C SER A 360 -42.66 -10.17 -33.65
N SER A 361 -43.28 -11.00 -32.82
CA SER A 361 -43.10 -12.43 -32.62
C SER A 361 -43.47 -13.29 -33.83
N SER A 362 -42.72 -14.39 -34.05
CA SER A 362 -43.19 -15.70 -34.59
C SER A 362 -41.96 -16.62 -34.75
N ASN A 363 -41.71 -17.59 -33.86
CA ASN A 363 -42.29 -18.95 -33.78
C ASN A 363 -41.80 -19.90 -34.90
N SER A 364 -41.01 -20.92 -34.55
CA SER A 364 -41.22 -22.34 -34.92
C SER A 364 -40.13 -23.29 -34.42
N ASN A 365 -40.61 -24.44 -33.92
CA ASN A 365 -39.98 -25.64 -33.41
C ASN A 365 -39.04 -26.39 -34.38
N ASN A 366 -38.07 -27.12 -33.81
CA ASN A 366 -37.89 -28.59 -33.94
C ASN A 366 -36.76 -29.04 -32.99
N ASN A 367 -37.04 -29.76 -31.90
CA ASN A 367 -37.28 -31.21 -31.73
C ASN A 367 -36.04 -32.14 -31.80
N ASN A 368 -35.78 -32.74 -30.62
CA ASN A 368 -35.54 -34.16 -30.35
C ASN A 368 -34.24 -34.89 -30.75
N ASN A 369 -33.52 -35.38 -29.73
CA ASN A 369 -33.36 -36.80 -29.30
C ASN A 369 -31.94 -37.04 -28.75
N ASN A 370 -31.73 -37.39 -27.48
CA ASN A 370 -31.99 -38.64 -26.73
C ASN A 370 -30.83 -39.67 -26.77
N ASN A 371 -30.59 -40.25 -25.58
CA ASN A 371 -30.00 -41.57 -25.27
C ASN A 371 -28.47 -41.73 -25.40
N ASN A 372 -27.77 -42.54 -24.61
CA ASN A 372 -27.98 -43.28 -23.35
C ASN A 372 -26.63 -43.94 -22.98
N ASN A 373 -26.43 -44.22 -21.69
CA ASN A 373 -25.76 -45.39 -21.09
C ASN A 373 -24.43 -45.93 -21.67
N ASN A 374 -23.41 -46.10 -20.82
CA ASN A 374 -23.21 -47.36 -20.08
C ASN A 374 -22.01 -47.37 -19.12
N ASN A 375 -22.23 -48.10 -18.03
CA ASN A 375 -21.28 -48.58 -17.03
C ASN A 375 -20.08 -49.34 -17.62
N ASN A 376 -18.94 -49.33 -16.91
CA ASN A 376 -18.26 -50.58 -16.55
C ASN A 376 -17.34 -50.43 -15.31
N ASN A 377 -17.51 -51.40 -14.40
CA ASN A 377 -16.69 -51.73 -13.24
C ASN A 377 -15.26 -52.15 -13.63
N SER A 378 -14.30 -51.91 -12.73
CA SER A 378 -13.44 -53.01 -12.22
C SER A 378 -12.62 -52.61 -10.98
N MET A 379 -12.85 -53.35 -9.90
CA MET A 379 -11.94 -53.60 -8.77
C MET A 379 -10.49 -53.87 -9.21
N ILE A 380 -9.52 -53.35 -8.44
CA ILE A 380 -8.25 -54.05 -8.17
C ILE A 380 -7.89 -53.83 -6.68
N GLN A 381 -7.88 -54.93 -5.92
CA GLN A 381 -7.11 -55.12 -4.67
C GLN A 381 -5.81 -55.88 -5.01
N ALA A 382 -4.75 -55.64 -4.22
CA ALA A 382 -3.54 -56.47 -3.94
C ALA A 382 -2.29 -55.56 -3.95
N SER A 383 -1.75 -55.14 -2.79
CA SER A 383 -0.77 -55.82 -1.91
C SER A 383 0.69 -55.72 -2.36
N GLY A 384 1.55 -55.19 -1.47
CA GLY A 384 2.94 -55.65 -1.32
C GLY A 384 4.05 -54.63 -1.58
N SER A 385 4.65 -54.12 -0.48
CA SER A 385 6.08 -53.85 -0.19
C SER A 385 6.25 -52.54 0.57
#